data_AF-A0A1M7BBG1-F1
#
_entry.id   AF-A0A1M7BBG1-F1
#
_cell.length_a   1.000
_cell.length_b   1.000
_cell.length_c   1.000
_cell.angle_alpha   90.00
_cell.angle_beta   90.00
_cell.angle_gamma   90.00
#
_symmetry.space_group_name_H-M   'P 1'
#
loop_
_entity.id
_entity.type
_entity.pdbx_description
1 polymer ?
#
loop_
_entity_poly.entity_id
_entity_poly.type
_entity_poly.pdbx_seq_one_letter_code
_entity_poly.pdbx_strand_id
1 'polypeptide(L)'
;LTDPGYRLLAHCTEKTSVPGAPAQWQRVFAAFGLELEVIATGCCGMSGTYGHEARNLATSKTIYAQSWQPKVEDPTHAGRLLATGYSCRSQARRLSDATLPHPLQGLLAALQQATRE
;
A
#
# COMPACT_ATOMS: atom_id res chain seq x y z
N LEU A 1 6.99 -16.68 12.09
CA LEU A 1 7.08 -15.22 12.34
C LEU A 1 5.87 -14.82 13.16
N THR A 2 5.98 -13.83 14.05
CA THR A 2 4.79 -13.23 14.68
C THR A 2 4.05 -12.40 13.64
N ASP A 3 2.74 -12.60 13.49
CA ASP A 3 1.95 -11.92 12.46
C ASP A 3 1.64 -10.46 12.83
N PRO A 4 2.11 -9.46 12.06
CA PRO A 4 1.81 -8.05 12.32
C PRO A 4 0.38 -7.64 11.93
N GLY A 5 -0.33 -8.46 11.15
CA GLY A 5 -1.63 -8.15 10.56
C GLY A 5 -1.50 -7.20 9.37
N TYR A 6 -0.61 -7.50 8.42
CA TYR A 6 -0.32 -6.63 7.28
C TYR A 6 -1.54 -6.49 6.34
N ARG A 7 -1.67 -5.29 5.75
CA ARG A 7 -2.74 -4.97 4.81
C ARG A 7 -2.19 -4.31 3.54
N LEU A 8 -2.61 -4.79 2.38
CA LEU A 8 -2.09 -4.41 1.06
C LEU A 8 -3.00 -3.42 0.33
N LEU A 9 -2.43 -2.29 -0.05
CA LEU A 9 -2.99 -1.33 -1.00
C LEU A 9 -2.33 -1.56 -2.37
N ALA A 10 -2.96 -2.39 -3.21
CA ALA A 10 -2.39 -2.80 -4.50
C ALA A 10 -2.42 -1.66 -5.54
N HIS A 11 -1.35 -1.53 -6.31
CA HIS A 11 -1.25 -0.52 -7.37
C HIS A 11 -2.30 -0.76 -8.46
N CYS A 12 -2.97 0.32 -8.91
CA CYS A 12 -4.10 0.20 -9.83
C CYS A 12 -3.71 -0.46 -11.17
N THR A 13 -2.55 -0.13 -11.73
CA THR A 13 -2.07 -0.77 -12.98
C THR A 13 -1.71 -2.24 -12.78
N GLU A 14 -1.12 -2.60 -11.63
CA GLU A 14 -0.70 -3.97 -11.35
C GLU A 14 -1.92 -4.89 -11.31
N LYS A 15 -2.96 -4.51 -10.55
CA LYS A 15 -4.19 -5.30 -10.44
C LYS A 15 -5.00 -5.35 -11.74
N THR A 16 -4.89 -4.35 -12.62
CA THR A 16 -5.62 -4.37 -13.90
C THR A 16 -4.86 -5.16 -14.97
N SER A 17 -3.53 -5.06 -15.01
CA SER A 17 -2.71 -5.80 -15.97
C SER A 17 -2.54 -7.27 -15.56
N VAL A 18 -2.52 -7.56 -14.26
CA VAL A 18 -2.44 -8.90 -13.70
C VAL A 18 -3.49 -9.04 -12.59
N PRO A 19 -4.73 -9.43 -12.93
CA PRO A 19 -5.82 -9.57 -11.95
C PRO A 19 -5.49 -10.48 -10.76
N GLY A 20 -4.61 -11.47 -10.96
CA GLY A 20 -4.15 -12.38 -9.91
C GLY A 20 -3.05 -11.84 -8.98
N ALA A 21 -2.52 -10.64 -9.22
CA ALA A 21 -1.40 -10.10 -8.45
C ALA A 21 -1.68 -9.97 -6.94
N PRO A 22 -2.86 -9.51 -6.47
CA PRO A 22 -3.14 -9.47 -5.04
C PRO A 22 -3.06 -10.87 -4.38
N ALA A 23 -3.61 -11.89 -5.03
CA ALA A 23 -3.53 -13.28 -4.55
C ALA A 23 -2.11 -13.86 -4.63
N GLN A 24 -1.26 -13.38 -5.55
CA GLN A 24 0.16 -13.72 -5.56
C GLN A 24 0.88 -13.15 -4.33
N TRP A 25 0.62 -11.88 -3.96
CA TRP A 25 1.17 -11.29 -2.74
C TRP A 25 0.74 -12.04 -1.47
N GLN A 26 -0.54 -12.43 -1.39
CA GLN A 26 -1.02 -13.24 -0.26
C GLN A 26 -0.28 -14.59 -0.17
N ARG A 27 -0.06 -15.27 -1.32
CA ARG A 27 0.72 -16.51 -1.35
C ARG A 27 2.16 -16.32 -0.90
N VAL A 28 2.80 -15.21 -1.27
CA VAL A 28 4.15 -14.88 -0.81
C VAL A 28 4.16 -14.74 0.72
N PHE A 29 3.24 -13.98 1.31
CA PHE A 29 3.18 -13.78 2.76
C PHE A 29 2.85 -15.09 3.50
N ALA A 30 1.91 -15.88 2.97
CA ALA A 30 1.56 -17.19 3.52
C ALA A 30 2.75 -18.17 3.55
N ALA A 31 3.67 -18.08 2.58
CA ALA A 31 4.90 -18.89 2.59
C ALA A 31 5.82 -18.59 3.78
N PHE A 32 5.67 -17.42 4.42
CA PHE A 32 6.37 -17.04 5.66
C PHE A 32 5.51 -17.20 6.92
N GLY A 33 4.32 -17.79 6.80
CA GLY A 33 3.35 -17.94 7.88
C GLY A 33 2.71 -16.62 8.32
N LEU A 34 2.59 -15.65 7.40
CA LEU A 34 1.96 -14.35 7.65
C LEU A 34 0.66 -14.22 6.85
N GLU A 35 -0.34 -13.57 7.43
CA GLU A 35 -1.54 -13.14 6.73
C GLU A 35 -1.30 -11.81 6.01
N LEU A 36 -2.01 -11.64 4.88
CA LEU A 36 -2.03 -10.38 4.13
C LEU A 36 -3.46 -10.09 3.69
N GLU A 37 -4.07 -9.07 4.29
CA GLU A 37 -5.39 -8.60 3.89
C GLU A 37 -5.27 -7.67 2.68
N VAL A 38 -6.03 -7.90 1.60
CA VAL A 38 -6.04 -6.97 0.45
C VAL A 38 -7.15 -5.95 0.64
N ILE A 39 -6.80 -4.67 0.78
CA ILE A 39 -7.79 -3.60 0.94
C ILE A 39 -8.27 -3.11 -0.43
N ALA A 40 -9.60 -3.18 -0.64
CA ALA A 40 -10.24 -2.71 -1.86
C ALA A 40 -10.09 -1.19 -2.06
N THR A 41 -9.23 -0.80 -3.01
CA THR A 41 -8.91 0.60 -3.31
C THR A 41 -9.02 0.94 -4.79
N GLY A 42 -9.37 2.19 -5.07
CA GLY A 42 -9.25 2.82 -6.39
C GLY A 42 -7.82 3.30 -6.67
N CYS A 43 -7.67 4.14 -7.69
CA CYS A 43 -6.41 4.82 -7.98
C CYS A 43 -6.03 5.77 -6.81
N CYS A 44 -4.74 5.90 -6.52
CA CYS A 44 -4.24 6.87 -5.55
C CYS A 44 -4.22 8.32 -6.07
N GLY A 45 -4.61 8.56 -7.32
CA GLY A 45 -4.63 9.88 -7.95
C GLY A 45 -3.29 10.30 -8.57
N MET A 46 -2.28 9.43 -8.61
CA MET A 46 -0.96 9.78 -9.13
C MET A 46 -0.66 9.39 -10.57
N SER A 47 -1.12 8.22 -11.04
CA SER A 47 -0.86 7.71 -12.41
C SER A 47 0.52 8.10 -12.99
N GLY A 48 1.60 7.76 -12.28
CA GLY A 48 2.94 8.28 -12.57
C GLY A 48 3.15 9.69 -11.98
N THR A 49 3.33 10.69 -12.85
CA THR A 49 3.59 12.09 -12.48
C THR A 49 2.35 12.98 -12.49
N TYR A 50 1.17 12.45 -12.85
CA TYR A 50 -0.06 13.24 -13.00
C TYR A 50 -0.35 14.13 -11.78
N GLY A 51 -0.25 13.59 -10.57
CA GLY A 51 -0.48 14.36 -9.33
C GLY A 51 0.66 15.28 -8.90
N HIS A 52 1.76 15.35 -9.65
CA HIS A 52 2.80 16.36 -9.50
C HIS A 52 2.58 17.58 -10.41
N GLU A 53 1.78 17.46 -11.45
CA GLU A 53 1.48 18.58 -12.35
C GLU A 53 0.52 19.57 -11.66
N ALA A 54 0.89 20.85 -11.61
CA ALA A 54 0.11 21.89 -10.94
C ALA A 54 -1.36 21.93 -11.41
N ARG A 55 -1.59 21.77 -12.72
CA ARG A 55 -2.93 21.73 -13.32
C ARG A 55 -3.81 20.57 -12.83
N ASN A 56 -3.20 19.48 -12.38
CA ASN A 56 -3.89 18.24 -11.99
C ASN A 56 -3.96 18.06 -10.47
N LEU A 57 -3.30 18.92 -9.69
CA LEU A 57 -3.16 18.77 -8.25
C LEU A 57 -4.51 18.63 -7.54
N ALA A 58 -5.48 19.50 -7.89
CA ALA A 58 -6.81 19.47 -7.28
C ALA A 58 -7.51 18.13 -7.52
N THR A 59 -7.57 17.68 -8.77
CA THR A 59 -8.18 16.40 -9.15
C THR A 59 -7.46 15.21 -8.52
N SER A 60 -6.13 15.23 -8.49
CA SER A 60 -5.32 14.19 -7.83
C SER A 60 -5.64 14.05 -6.34
N LYS A 61 -5.82 15.17 -5.63
CA LYS A 61 -6.25 15.18 -4.22
C LYS A 61 -7.67 14.63 -4.08
N THR A 62 -8.60 15.02 -4.94
CA THR A 62 -9.98 14.51 -4.92
C THR A 62 -10.02 12.98 -5.10
N ILE A 63 -9.28 12.44 -6.07
CA ILE A 63 -9.20 10.98 -6.30
C ILE A 63 -8.62 10.27 -5.08
N TYR A 64 -7.57 10.82 -4.47
CA TYR A 64 -6.98 10.26 -3.26
C TYR A 64 -7.98 10.23 -2.10
N ALA A 65 -8.71 11.33 -1.87
CA ALA A 65 -9.72 11.45 -0.81
C ALA A 65 -10.86 10.45 -0.95
N GLN A 66 -11.26 10.12 -2.20
CA GLN A 66 -12.36 9.19 -2.47
C GLN A 66 -12.07 7.74 -2.07
N SER A 67 -10.80 7.33 -1.96
CA SER A 67 -10.49 5.91 -1.79
C SER A 67 -9.32 5.61 -0.87
N TRP A 68 -8.21 6.34 -0.99
CA TRP A 68 -6.98 6.07 -0.25
C TRP A 68 -6.97 6.76 1.11
N GLN A 69 -7.31 8.06 1.16
CA GLN A 69 -7.25 8.85 2.39
C GLN A 69 -7.95 8.20 3.59
N PRO A 70 -9.25 7.80 3.51
CA PRO A 70 -9.93 7.24 4.67
C PRO A 70 -9.32 5.92 5.16
N LYS A 71 -8.63 5.17 4.30
CA LYS A 71 -7.95 3.92 4.68
C LYS A 71 -6.57 4.18 5.25
N VAL A 72 -5.86 5.15 4.70
CA VAL A 72 -4.51 5.49 5.17
C VAL A 72 -4.57 6.16 6.54
N GLU A 73 -5.59 6.99 6.78
CA GLU A 73 -5.77 7.73 8.03
C GLU A 73 -6.57 6.94 9.08
N ASP A 74 -7.03 5.72 8.77
CA ASP A 74 -7.71 4.85 9.73
C ASP A 74 -6.72 4.36 10.81
N PRO A 75 -6.94 4.67 12.10
CA PRO A 75 -6.06 4.23 13.18
C PRO A 75 -5.91 2.70 13.28
N THR A 76 -6.90 1.93 12.83
CA THR A 76 -6.84 0.46 12.86
C THR A 76 -5.78 -0.12 11.91
N HIS A 77 -5.34 0.69 10.94
CA HIS A 77 -4.33 0.34 9.94
C HIS A 77 -2.92 0.85 10.28
N ALA A 78 -2.76 1.61 11.37
CA ALA A 78 -1.49 2.22 11.73
C ALA A 78 -0.36 1.17 11.83
N GLY A 79 0.73 1.41 11.10
CA GLY A 79 1.90 0.51 11.06
C GLY A 79 1.71 -0.80 10.28
N ARG A 80 0.53 -1.05 9.69
CA ARG A 80 0.19 -2.31 9.00
C ARG A 80 0.02 -2.20 7.50
N LEU A 81 -0.12 -0.99 6.97
CA LEU A 81 -0.35 -0.77 5.54
C LEU A 81 0.92 -0.95 4.71
N LEU A 82 0.79 -1.68 3.60
CA LEU A 82 1.81 -1.90 2.59
C LEU A 82 1.27 -1.45 1.24
N ALA A 83 2.13 -0.94 0.35
CA ALA A 83 1.72 -0.52 -0.99
C ALA A 83 2.75 -0.88 -2.06
N THR A 84 2.31 -1.54 -3.14
CA THR A 84 3.20 -1.98 -4.23
C THR A 84 3.68 -0.82 -5.10
N GLY A 85 2.82 0.19 -5.33
CA GLY A 85 3.13 1.33 -6.20
C GLY A 85 3.95 2.43 -5.55
N TYR A 86 5.12 2.76 -6.14
CA TYR A 86 5.96 3.88 -5.69
C TYR A 86 5.21 5.23 -5.68
N SER A 87 4.50 5.54 -6.76
CA SER A 87 3.72 6.77 -6.89
C SER A 87 2.63 6.86 -5.82
N CYS A 88 1.98 5.75 -5.48
CA CYS A 88 0.97 5.73 -4.43
C CYS A 88 1.56 5.86 -3.01
N ARG A 89 2.74 5.26 -2.75
CA ARG A 89 3.49 5.52 -1.50
C ARG A 89 3.85 6.99 -1.37
N SER A 90 4.33 7.62 -2.45
CA SER A 90 4.64 9.05 -2.50
C SER A 90 3.40 9.90 -2.20
N GLN A 91 2.24 9.56 -2.77
CA GLN A 91 1.01 10.30 -2.51
C GLN A 91 0.54 10.20 -1.07
N ALA A 92 0.57 8.99 -0.48
CA ALA A 92 0.19 8.79 0.90
C ALA A 92 1.06 9.62 1.85
N ARG A 93 2.37 9.71 1.57
CA ARG A 93 3.28 10.61 2.30
C ARG A 93 2.92 12.09 2.09
N ARG A 94 2.60 12.49 0.86
CA ARG A 94 2.30 13.90 0.53
C ARG A 94 1.00 14.41 1.14
N LEU A 95 -0.02 13.56 1.23
CA LEU A 95 -1.38 13.97 1.59
C LEU A 95 -1.82 13.55 3.00
N SER A 96 -1.25 12.48 3.56
CA SER A 96 -1.62 11.95 4.87
C SER A 96 -0.42 11.71 5.79
N ASP A 97 0.77 12.23 5.42
CA ASP A 97 2.04 12.04 6.15
C ASP A 97 2.37 10.57 6.48
N ALA A 98 1.84 9.64 5.68
CA ALA A 98 1.96 8.21 5.93
C ALA A 98 3.10 7.60 5.13
N THR A 99 4.07 7.01 5.83
CA THR A 99 5.15 6.23 5.20
C THR A 99 4.72 4.77 5.09
N LEU A 100 4.31 4.38 3.89
CA LEU A 100 3.90 3.01 3.58
C LEU A 100 5.08 2.23 3.01
N PRO A 101 5.51 1.08 3.56
CA PRO A 101 6.52 0.23 2.94
C PRO A 101 6.01 -0.47 1.67
N HIS A 102 6.94 -0.84 0.80
CA HIS A 102 6.68 -1.89 -0.19
C HIS A 102 6.50 -3.25 0.52
N PRO A 103 5.69 -4.19 0.00
CA PRO A 103 5.48 -5.47 0.68
C PRO A 103 6.75 -6.26 1.00
N LEU A 104 7.75 -6.21 0.11
CA LEU A 104 9.07 -6.81 0.38
C LEU A 104 9.81 -6.16 1.54
N GLN A 105 9.63 -4.85 1.78
CA GLN A 105 10.19 -4.17 2.96
C GLN A 105 9.47 -4.61 4.23
N GLY A 106 8.14 -4.82 4.18
CA GLY A 106 7.38 -5.40 5.31
C GLY A 106 7.84 -6.81 5.67
N LEU A 107 8.06 -7.66 4.66
CA LEU A 107 8.62 -9.01 4.87
C LEU A 107 10.03 -8.96 5.48
N LEU A 108 10.90 -8.10 4.95
CA LEU A 108 12.24 -7.92 5.51
C LEU A 108 12.19 -7.51 6.98
N ALA A 109 11.33 -6.56 7.33
CA ALA A 109 11.17 -6.10 8.71
C ALA A 109 10.74 -7.25 9.65
N ALA A 110 9.78 -8.07 9.21
CA ALA A 110 9.30 -9.23 9.98
C ALA A 110 10.41 -10.29 10.16
N LEU A 111 11.20 -10.57 9.12
CA LEU A 111 12.32 -11.51 9.19
C LEU A 111 13.43 -11.01 10.14
N GLN A 112 13.74 -9.72 10.07
CA GLN A 112 14.74 -9.11 10.95
C GLN A 112 14.29 -9.08 12.42
N GLN A 113 12.99 -8.88 12.68
CA GLN A 113 12.44 -8.96 14.04
C GLN A 113 12.62 -10.37 14.61
N ALA A 114 12.27 -11.40 13.84
CA ALA A 114 12.42 -12.79 14.28
C ALA A 114 13.88 -13.26 14.43
N THR A 115 14.86 -12.57 13.83
CA THR A 115 16.30 -12.89 14.01
C THR A 115 16.89 -12.22 15.25
N ARG A 116 16.22 -11.19 15.78
CA ARG A 116 16.65 -10.44 16.97
C ARG A 116 16.04 -10.98 18.27
N GLU A 117 15.04 -11.83 18.16
CA GLU A 117 14.42 -12.61 19.24
C GLU A 117 15.13 -13.96 19.40
#